data_AF-A0ABD7YQW7-F1
#
_entry.id   AF-A0ABD7YQW7-F1
#
_cell.length_a   1.000
_cell.length_b   1.000
_cell.length_c   1.000
_cell.angle_alpha   90.00
_cell.angle_beta   90.00
_cell.angle_gamma   90.00
#
_symmetry.space_group_name_H-M   'P 1'
#
loop_
_entity.id
_entity.type
_entity.pdbx_description
1 polymer ?
#
loop_
_entity_poly.entity_id
_entity_poly.type
_entity_poly.pdbx_seq_one_letter_code
_entity_poly.pdbx_strand_id
1 'polypeptide(L)'
;MGKFSQRLQKRVMTRGKTHGYCTICRAHGKLTREHVVPQGCGNVEDKVIVRVTEYLGASEKPKGNRSQGGIHFRTVCGKCNSLLGSKYDRELIDFSNDIAEHLSNLTFGYAFNRTTYRPYKTLKLAKAIVGHLLAANSVEETNTDRPHDPRYAELAEFVLNEAAPLPEDVDIYYWLYPYKPIKMLRSIGSMNINNPSFRVAGDILKFYPIAFLVSFDSKPAPEYGLTKLNMSSNQLIDDTVGVEVSYMSALRPDFPEKPGDNEVLLMNDEVCTVAV
;
A
#
# COMPACT_ATOMS: atom_id res chain seq x y z
N MET A 1 1.12 33.65 -2.50
CA MET A 1 2.12 32.62 -2.10
C MET A 1 1.96 32.08 -0.67
N GLY A 2 1.38 32.82 0.29
CA GLY A 2 1.29 32.37 1.70
C GLY A 2 0.43 31.12 2.00
N LYS A 3 -0.70 30.91 1.31
CA LYS A 3 -1.60 29.75 1.57
C LYS A 3 -1.01 28.40 1.12
N PHE A 4 -0.16 28.39 0.09
CA PHE A 4 0.49 27.18 -0.43
C PHE A 4 1.58 26.69 0.53
N SER A 5 2.42 27.61 1.03
CA SER A 5 3.43 27.32 2.06
C SER A 5 2.79 26.82 3.37
N GLN A 6 1.65 27.39 3.79
CA GLN A 6 0.90 26.90 4.96
C GLN A 6 0.32 25.49 4.77
N ARG A 7 -0.10 25.12 3.55
CA ARG A 7 -0.54 23.74 3.26
C ARG A 7 0.60 22.74 3.29
N LEU A 8 1.79 23.11 2.83
CA LEU A 8 3.01 22.29 2.93
C LEU A 8 3.48 22.11 4.37
N GLN A 9 3.20 23.05 5.27
CA GLN A 9 3.49 22.93 6.71
C GLN A 9 2.44 22.13 7.48
N LYS A 10 1.30 21.78 6.86
CA LYS A 10 0.23 21.04 7.53
C LYS A 10 0.62 19.56 7.63
N ARG A 11 0.95 19.16 8.86
CA ARG A 11 1.32 17.78 9.21
C ARG A 11 0.25 16.77 8.77
N VAL A 12 0.69 15.59 8.36
CA VAL A 12 -0.20 14.47 8.00
C VAL A 12 -1.03 14.06 9.22
N MET A 13 -2.35 14.22 9.12
CA MET A 13 -3.28 13.85 10.18
C MET A 13 -3.80 12.43 9.93
N THR A 14 -3.55 11.52 10.87
CA THR A 14 -4.08 10.14 10.79
C THR A 14 -5.17 9.87 11.83
N ARG A 15 -5.30 10.75 12.83
CA ARG A 15 -6.36 10.73 13.85
C ARG A 15 -7.43 11.75 13.50
N GLY A 16 -8.40 11.34 12.69
CA GLY A 16 -9.58 12.13 12.32
C GLY A 16 -10.64 12.19 13.42
N LYS A 17 -11.83 12.69 13.03
CA LYS A 17 -13.03 12.72 13.87
C LYS A 17 -13.42 11.29 14.30
N THR A 18 -14.17 11.19 15.40
CA THR A 18 -14.71 9.89 15.86
C THR A 18 -15.90 9.42 15.05
N HIS A 19 -16.57 10.33 14.33
CA HIS A 19 -17.68 10.05 13.44
C HIS A 19 -17.45 10.74 12.09
N GLY A 20 -17.85 10.06 11.02
CA GLY A 20 -17.71 10.53 9.64
C GLY A 20 -18.05 9.42 8.64
N TYR A 21 -17.72 9.66 7.38
CA TYR A 21 -17.91 8.72 6.27
C TYR A 21 -16.73 7.75 6.18
N CYS A 22 -17.01 6.45 6.15
CA CYS A 22 -15.99 5.42 5.98
C CYS A 22 -15.28 5.55 4.63
N THR A 23 -13.95 5.46 4.60
CA THR A 23 -13.17 5.54 3.34
C THR A 23 -13.26 4.28 2.47
N ILE A 24 -13.93 3.22 2.93
CA ILE A 24 -14.20 2.00 2.15
C ILE A 24 -15.66 2.01 1.69
N CYS A 25 -16.62 1.83 2.61
CA CYS A 25 -18.04 1.69 2.23
C CYS A 25 -18.84 3.00 2.12
N ARG A 26 -18.22 4.16 2.42
CA ARG A 26 -18.88 5.48 2.50
C ARG A 26 -20.08 5.59 3.45
N ALA A 27 -20.41 4.57 4.24
CA ALA A 27 -21.42 4.70 5.28
C ALA A 27 -20.98 5.71 6.35
N HIS A 28 -21.89 6.60 6.76
CA HIS A 28 -21.67 7.53 7.86
C HIS A 28 -21.85 6.82 9.21
N GLY A 29 -20.90 7.01 10.13
CA GLY A 29 -20.99 6.42 11.46
C GLY A 29 -19.72 6.57 12.28
N LYS A 30 -19.59 5.77 13.34
CA LYS A 30 -18.41 5.76 14.20
C LYS A 30 -17.21 5.18 13.44
N LEU A 31 -16.13 5.95 13.40
CA LEU A 31 -14.87 5.55 12.80
C LEU A 31 -13.96 4.87 13.83
N THR A 32 -13.24 3.87 13.35
CA THR A 32 -12.33 3.01 14.12
C THR A 32 -10.90 3.24 13.65
N ARG A 33 -9.93 2.86 14.49
CA ARG A 33 -8.50 2.91 14.13
C ARG A 33 -8.13 1.60 13.47
N GLU A 34 -7.64 1.68 12.25
CA GLU A 34 -7.07 0.57 11.49
C GLU A 34 -5.55 0.64 11.51
N HIS A 35 -4.86 -0.49 11.61
CA HIS A 35 -3.41 -0.53 11.41
C HIS A 35 -3.13 -0.67 9.90
N VAL A 36 -2.34 0.24 9.34
CA VAL A 36 -2.01 0.16 7.90
C VAL A 36 -0.51 0.10 7.71
N VAL A 37 0.11 -1.07 7.62
CA VAL A 37 -0.43 -2.43 7.43
C VAL A 37 -0.82 -3.14 8.74
N PRO A 38 -1.42 -4.35 8.73
CA PRO A 38 -1.77 -5.07 9.94
C PRO A 38 -0.60 -5.20 10.91
N GLN A 39 -0.90 -5.19 12.20
CA GLN A 39 0.12 -5.33 13.25
C GLN A 39 0.98 -6.60 13.08
N GLY A 40 0.37 -7.70 12.61
CA GLY A 40 1.04 -8.97 12.35
C GLY A 40 2.10 -8.92 11.23
N CYS A 41 2.13 -7.87 10.42
CA CYS A 41 3.18 -7.61 9.42
C CYS A 41 4.39 -6.86 10.02
N GLY A 42 4.55 -6.82 11.35
CA GLY A 42 5.63 -6.09 12.02
C GLY A 42 5.37 -4.60 12.23
N ASN A 43 4.14 -4.12 12.01
CA ASN A 43 3.74 -2.74 12.26
C ASN A 43 3.47 -2.50 13.77
N VAL A 44 4.52 -2.59 14.60
CA VAL A 44 4.42 -2.55 16.07
C VAL A 44 5.22 -1.42 16.72
N GLU A 45 6.20 -0.85 16.02
CA GLU A 45 7.06 0.21 16.56
C GLU A 45 6.40 1.58 16.43
N ASP A 46 6.74 2.51 17.31
CA ASP A 46 6.36 3.91 17.16
C ASP A 46 6.88 4.48 15.83
N LYS A 47 6.02 5.13 15.06
CA LYS A 47 6.33 5.72 13.75
C LYS A 47 6.16 7.23 13.74
N VAL A 48 7.03 7.90 13.01
CA VAL A 48 6.88 9.33 12.66
C VAL A 48 6.30 9.42 11.25
N ILE A 49 5.16 10.09 11.12
CA ILE A 49 4.38 10.16 9.89
C ILE A 49 4.61 11.52 9.24
N VAL A 50 5.08 11.48 7.99
CA VAL A 50 5.39 12.65 7.16
C VAL A 50 4.91 12.44 5.74
N ARG A 51 4.89 13.52 4.96
CA ARG A 51 4.61 13.44 3.52
C ARG A 51 5.78 12.85 2.76
N VAL A 52 5.53 12.36 1.55
CA VAL A 52 6.61 11.84 0.69
C VAL A 52 7.60 12.94 0.34
N THR A 53 7.14 14.14 -0.04
CA THR A 53 8.06 15.25 -0.38
C THR A 53 8.96 15.63 0.79
N GLU A 54 8.41 15.68 2.00
CA GLU A 54 9.16 15.93 3.23
C GLU A 54 10.20 14.85 3.49
N TYR A 55 9.84 13.57 3.32
CA TYR A 55 10.77 12.44 3.50
C TYR A 55 11.92 12.48 2.48
N LEU A 56 11.64 12.79 1.22
CA LEU A 56 12.64 12.80 0.14
C LEU A 56 13.56 14.03 0.17
N GLY A 57 13.04 15.17 0.61
CA GLY A 57 13.78 16.43 0.68
C GLY A 57 14.55 16.65 1.99
N ALA A 58 14.38 15.80 3.00
CA ALA A 58 14.97 16.01 4.31
C ALA A 58 16.46 15.64 4.34
N SER A 59 17.30 16.60 4.73
CA SER A 59 18.71 16.38 5.10
C SER A 59 18.86 15.84 6.53
N GLU A 60 17.84 16.04 7.37
CA GLU A 60 17.77 15.59 8.77
C GLU A 60 16.56 14.68 9.01
N LYS A 61 16.44 14.09 10.20
CA LYS A 61 15.27 13.26 10.54
C LYS A 61 13.98 14.10 10.44
N PRO A 62 12.99 13.67 9.64
CA PRO A 62 11.82 14.47 9.37
C PRO A 62 10.92 14.59 10.62
N LYS A 63 10.38 15.79 10.87
CA LYS A 63 9.58 16.10 12.07
C LYS A 63 8.09 15.95 11.77
N GLY A 64 7.57 14.74 11.96
CA GLY A 64 6.18 14.39 11.69
C GLY A 64 5.30 14.20 12.92
N ASN A 65 4.05 13.77 12.67
CA ASN A 65 3.16 13.32 13.73
C ASN A 65 3.56 11.92 14.19
N ARG A 66 3.59 11.70 15.51
CA ARG A 66 3.90 10.38 16.07
C ARG A 66 2.65 9.50 16.15
N SER A 67 2.79 8.26 15.69
CA SER A 67 1.84 7.19 15.94
C SER A 67 2.51 6.12 16.79
N GLN A 68 1.85 5.73 17.88
CA GLN A 68 2.38 4.77 18.83
C GLN A 68 1.94 3.35 18.47
N GLY A 69 2.83 2.38 18.61
CA GLY A 69 2.51 0.97 18.37
C GLY A 69 2.21 0.64 16.91
N GLY A 70 2.88 1.31 15.96
CA GLY A 70 2.62 1.22 14.53
C GLY A 70 1.86 2.41 13.97
N ILE A 71 1.67 2.44 12.64
CA ILE A 71 0.89 3.45 11.94
C ILE A 71 -0.59 3.07 11.91
N HIS A 72 -1.44 4.04 12.27
CA HIS A 72 -2.87 3.85 12.35
C HIS A 72 -3.64 4.99 11.68
N PHE A 73 -4.74 4.67 11.01
CA PHE A 73 -5.67 5.65 10.44
C PHE A 73 -7.06 5.50 11.06
N ARG A 74 -7.67 6.62 11.46
CA ARG A 74 -9.08 6.65 11.89
C ARG A 74 -9.97 7.09 10.73
N THR A 75 -10.22 6.16 9.81
CA THR A 75 -10.86 6.44 8.51
C THR A 75 -11.95 5.44 8.14
N VAL A 76 -12.00 4.28 8.79
CA VAL A 76 -12.91 3.18 8.45
C VAL A 76 -13.94 2.90 9.55
N CYS A 77 -15.13 2.42 9.18
CA CYS A 77 -16.14 1.98 10.14
C CYS A 77 -15.80 0.59 10.72
N GLY A 78 -16.41 0.23 11.85
CA GLY A 78 -16.14 -1.06 12.51
C GLY A 78 -16.44 -2.29 11.65
N LYS A 79 -17.43 -2.21 10.75
CA LYS A 79 -17.75 -3.31 9.81
C LYS A 79 -16.62 -3.55 8.81
N CYS A 80 -16.07 -2.49 8.21
CA CYS A 80 -14.98 -2.62 7.24
C CYS A 80 -13.67 -3.02 7.91
N ASN A 81 -13.35 -2.44 9.08
CA ASN A 81 -12.19 -2.83 9.87
C ASN A 81 -12.24 -4.33 10.22
N SER A 82 -13.39 -4.80 10.75
CA SER A 82 -13.57 -6.22 11.08
C SER A 82 -13.47 -7.11 9.84
N LEU A 83 -13.98 -6.67 8.69
CA LEU A 83 -13.88 -7.41 7.43
C LEU A 83 -12.42 -7.64 7.02
N LEU A 84 -11.59 -6.58 7.04
CA LEU A 84 -10.16 -6.70 6.74
C LEU A 84 -9.48 -7.66 7.71
N GLY A 85 -9.59 -7.38 9.02
CA GLY A 85 -8.89 -8.14 10.06
C GLY A 85 -9.29 -9.61 10.17
N SER A 86 -10.58 -9.93 9.98
CA SER A 86 -11.06 -11.30 10.16
C SER A 86 -10.99 -12.17 8.90
N LYS A 87 -11.12 -11.58 7.70
CA LYS A 87 -11.21 -12.35 6.45
C LYS A 87 -9.96 -12.30 5.59
N TYR A 88 -9.27 -11.17 5.52
CA TYR A 88 -8.26 -10.93 4.49
C TYR A 88 -6.84 -10.78 5.06
N ASP A 89 -6.69 -10.08 6.19
CA ASP A 89 -5.39 -9.71 6.74
C ASP A 89 -4.51 -10.91 7.09
N ARG A 90 -5.10 -12.05 7.44
CA ARG A 90 -4.33 -13.26 7.76
C ARG A 90 -3.43 -13.69 6.60
N GLU A 91 -3.94 -13.61 5.37
CA GLU A 91 -3.18 -14.00 4.18
C GLU A 91 -2.01 -13.04 3.92
N LEU A 92 -2.22 -11.73 4.13
CA LEU A 92 -1.17 -10.72 4.00
C LEU A 92 -0.07 -10.90 5.08
N ILE A 93 -0.48 -11.23 6.30
CA ILE A 93 0.42 -11.51 7.43
C ILE A 93 1.28 -12.74 7.12
N ASP A 94 0.65 -13.84 6.72
CA ASP A 94 1.35 -15.10 6.42
C ASP A 94 2.32 -14.89 5.23
N PHE A 95 1.86 -14.25 4.15
CA PHE A 95 2.70 -13.91 2.99
C PHE A 95 3.92 -13.06 3.37
N SER A 96 3.72 -11.99 4.15
CA SER A 96 4.81 -11.11 4.58
C SER A 96 5.81 -11.82 5.49
N ASN A 97 5.33 -12.64 6.42
CA ASN A 97 6.18 -13.32 7.40
C ASN A 97 7.00 -14.44 6.75
N ASP A 98 6.42 -15.20 5.83
CA ASP A 98 7.13 -16.23 5.06
C ASP A 98 8.32 -15.63 4.29
N ILE A 99 8.12 -14.47 3.66
CA ILE A 99 9.19 -13.75 2.94
C ILE A 99 10.25 -13.23 3.92
N ALA A 100 9.84 -12.70 5.08
CA ALA A 100 10.76 -12.17 6.08
C ALA A 100 11.62 -13.28 6.68
N GLU A 101 11.01 -14.43 6.99
CA GLU A 101 11.70 -15.62 7.48
C GLU A 101 12.71 -16.13 6.45
N HIS A 102 12.31 -16.24 5.18
CA HIS A 102 13.22 -16.70 4.13
C HIS A 102 14.39 -15.73 3.93
N LEU A 103 14.13 -14.41 3.95
CA LEU A 103 15.17 -13.39 3.86
C LEU A 103 16.14 -13.44 5.05
N SER A 104 15.62 -13.68 6.25
CA SER A 104 16.43 -13.90 7.46
C SER A 104 17.32 -15.14 7.29
N ASN A 105 16.76 -16.26 6.84
CA ASN A 105 17.50 -17.50 6.61
C ASN A 105 18.59 -17.34 5.54
N LEU A 106 18.34 -16.58 4.47
CA LEU A 106 19.37 -16.22 3.49
C LEU A 106 20.49 -15.38 4.12
N THR A 107 20.13 -14.42 4.98
CA THR A 107 21.08 -13.53 5.66
C THR A 107 22.00 -14.28 6.62
N PHE A 108 21.47 -15.27 7.35
CA PHE A 108 22.23 -16.10 8.29
C PHE A 108 22.89 -17.34 7.64
N GLY A 109 22.70 -17.56 6.33
CA GLY A 109 23.27 -18.71 5.62
C GLY A 109 22.58 -20.05 5.89
N TYR A 110 21.35 -20.03 6.40
CA TYR A 110 20.50 -21.21 6.61
C TYR A 110 19.69 -21.60 5.36
N ALA A 111 19.60 -20.71 4.37
CA ALA A 111 18.99 -20.98 3.09
C ALA A 111 19.93 -20.63 1.94
N PHE A 112 19.80 -21.36 0.82
CA PHE A 112 20.57 -21.12 -0.41
C PHE A 112 19.67 -20.79 -1.62
N ASN A 113 18.38 -21.15 -1.54
CA ASN A 113 17.42 -20.89 -2.61
C ASN A 113 17.12 -19.40 -2.70
N ARG A 114 17.50 -18.78 -3.81
CA ARG A 114 17.26 -17.35 -4.07
C ARG A 114 15.92 -17.07 -4.75
N THR A 115 15.13 -18.11 -4.97
CA THR A 115 13.75 -18.04 -5.43
C THR A 115 12.91 -19.05 -4.65
N THR A 116 11.72 -18.66 -4.22
CA THR A 116 10.74 -19.54 -3.58
C THR A 116 9.44 -19.54 -4.36
N TYR A 117 8.73 -20.66 -4.36
CA TYR A 117 7.39 -20.78 -4.92
C TYR A 117 6.47 -21.38 -3.85
N ARG A 118 5.44 -20.65 -3.41
CA ARG A 118 4.50 -21.12 -2.37
C ARG A 118 3.04 -20.78 -2.72
N PRO A 119 2.09 -21.66 -2.35
CA PRO A 119 0.67 -21.41 -2.58
C PRO A 119 0.11 -20.38 -1.59
N TYR A 120 -0.62 -19.39 -2.11
CA TYR A 120 -1.34 -18.40 -1.31
C TYR A 120 -2.75 -18.17 -1.86
N LYS A 121 -3.67 -17.74 -1.01
CA LYS A 121 -5.02 -17.31 -1.40
C LYS A 121 -4.95 -15.90 -1.99
N THR A 122 -4.48 -15.82 -3.24
CA THR A 122 -4.13 -14.54 -3.88
C THR A 122 -5.29 -13.54 -3.94
N LEU A 123 -6.54 -14.00 -4.02
CA LEU A 123 -7.71 -13.12 -3.96
C LEU A 123 -7.89 -12.46 -2.57
N LYS A 124 -7.67 -13.20 -1.47
CA LYS A 124 -7.68 -12.62 -0.10
C LYS A 124 -6.52 -11.66 0.09
N LEU A 125 -5.33 -12.04 -0.38
CA LEU A 125 -4.14 -11.19 -0.35
C LEU A 125 -4.39 -9.86 -1.07
N ALA A 126 -4.96 -9.91 -2.28
CA ALA A 126 -5.33 -8.73 -3.06
C ALA A 126 -6.34 -7.84 -2.34
N LYS A 127 -7.42 -8.42 -1.78
CA LYS A 127 -8.43 -7.68 -1.02
C LYS A 127 -7.85 -7.03 0.24
N ALA A 128 -6.90 -7.68 0.93
CA ALA A 128 -6.18 -7.07 2.04
C ALA A 128 -5.37 -5.84 1.59
N ILE A 129 -4.55 -5.99 0.55
CA ILE A 129 -3.70 -4.91 0.01
C ILE A 129 -4.54 -3.69 -0.39
N VAL A 130 -5.59 -3.91 -1.19
CA VAL A 130 -6.49 -2.84 -1.64
C VAL A 130 -7.25 -2.22 -0.46
N GLY A 131 -7.74 -3.04 0.47
CA GLY A 131 -8.44 -2.58 1.66
C GLY A 131 -7.60 -1.65 2.53
N HIS A 132 -6.34 -2.00 2.76
CA HIS A 132 -5.39 -1.17 3.50
C HIS A 132 -5.06 0.13 2.77
N LEU A 133 -4.90 0.10 1.44
CA LEU A 133 -4.72 1.32 0.64
C LEU A 133 -5.93 2.26 0.71
N LEU A 134 -7.16 1.72 0.70
CA LEU A 134 -8.40 2.48 0.91
C LEU A 134 -8.52 3.05 2.34
N ALA A 135 -8.02 2.32 3.34
CA ALA A 135 -7.99 2.77 4.73
C ALA A 135 -6.93 3.87 4.97
N ALA A 136 -5.76 3.78 4.34
CA ALA A 136 -4.69 4.79 4.39
C ALA A 136 -4.99 6.01 3.51
N ASN A 137 -6.10 6.69 3.81
CA ASN A 137 -6.52 7.90 3.13
C ASN A 137 -6.48 9.11 4.07
N SER A 138 -6.54 10.30 3.50
CA SER A 138 -6.64 11.55 4.26
C SER A 138 -7.86 11.50 5.18
N VAL A 139 -7.69 11.89 6.44
CA VAL A 139 -8.80 11.98 7.39
C VAL A 139 -9.83 13.04 6.99
N GLU A 140 -9.45 13.99 6.13
CA GLU A 140 -10.35 14.99 5.60
C GLU A 140 -11.45 14.37 4.71
N GLU A 141 -11.16 13.27 3.99
CA GLU A 141 -12.14 12.53 3.17
C GLU A 141 -13.30 11.96 3.99
N THR A 142 -13.13 11.81 5.30
CA THR A 142 -14.17 11.31 6.21
C THR A 142 -15.20 12.37 6.59
N ASN A 143 -14.94 13.64 6.28
CA ASN A 143 -15.79 14.75 6.72
C ASN A 143 -16.95 15.08 5.77
N THR A 144 -16.89 14.60 4.53
CA THR A 144 -17.82 14.98 3.48
C THR A 144 -18.51 13.75 2.92
N ASP A 145 -19.83 13.86 2.73
CA ASP A 145 -20.58 12.88 1.96
C ASP A 145 -20.25 13.07 0.48
N ARG A 146 -19.29 12.29 -0.01
CA ARG A 146 -18.89 12.30 -1.40
C ARG A 146 -18.81 10.85 -1.85
N PRO A 147 -19.33 10.51 -3.04
CA PRO A 147 -19.05 9.21 -3.60
C PRO A 147 -17.53 9.04 -3.80
N HIS A 148 -17.11 7.79 -3.95
CA HIS A 148 -15.77 7.55 -4.48
C HIS A 148 -15.69 8.04 -5.92
N ASP A 149 -14.49 8.45 -6.33
CA ASP A 149 -14.17 8.48 -7.75
C ASP A 149 -14.41 7.09 -8.36
N PRO A 150 -14.90 6.97 -9.60
CA PRO A 150 -15.32 5.68 -10.18
C PRO A 150 -14.33 4.54 -9.98
N ARG A 151 -13.02 4.82 -10.15
CA ARG A 151 -11.98 3.81 -9.99
C ARG A 151 -11.88 3.29 -8.56
N TYR A 152 -11.97 4.18 -7.58
CA TYR A 152 -11.96 3.80 -6.17
C TYR A 152 -13.29 3.19 -5.73
N ALA A 153 -14.39 3.46 -6.43
CA ALA A 153 -15.67 2.78 -6.21
C ALA A 153 -15.57 1.29 -6.59
N GLU A 154 -14.95 0.96 -7.72
CA GLU A 154 -14.69 -0.41 -8.15
C GLU A 154 -13.78 -1.16 -7.17
N LEU A 155 -12.70 -0.51 -6.70
CA LEU A 155 -11.82 -1.07 -5.67
C LEU A 155 -12.54 -1.28 -4.33
N ALA A 156 -13.43 -0.37 -3.94
CA ALA A 156 -14.23 -0.51 -2.73
C ALA A 156 -15.20 -1.68 -2.85
N GLU A 157 -15.89 -1.82 -3.99
CA GLU A 157 -16.77 -2.97 -4.26
C GLU A 157 -15.97 -4.27 -4.26
N PHE A 158 -14.80 -4.29 -4.88
CA PHE A 158 -13.89 -5.43 -4.85
C PHE A 158 -13.54 -5.87 -3.42
N VAL A 159 -13.31 -4.95 -2.48
CA VAL A 159 -13.01 -5.30 -1.09
C VAL A 159 -14.27 -5.76 -0.34
N LEU A 160 -15.40 -5.10 -0.56
CA LEU A 160 -16.65 -5.34 0.18
C LEU A 160 -17.36 -6.63 -0.25
N ASN A 161 -17.24 -7.00 -1.51
CA ASN A 161 -17.87 -8.18 -2.10
C ASN A 161 -16.86 -9.32 -2.22
N GLU A 162 -17.10 -10.39 -1.47
CA GLU A 162 -16.19 -11.54 -1.38
C GLU A 162 -15.97 -12.24 -2.73
N ALA A 163 -17.03 -12.32 -3.54
CA ALA A 163 -17.01 -12.98 -4.84
C ALA A 163 -16.55 -12.06 -5.98
N ALA A 164 -16.37 -10.76 -5.73
CA ALA A 164 -15.93 -9.83 -6.76
C ALA A 164 -14.49 -10.16 -7.20
N PRO A 165 -14.24 -10.36 -8.52
CA PRO A 165 -12.89 -10.46 -9.04
C PRO A 165 -12.19 -9.11 -8.99
N LEU A 166 -10.87 -9.11 -9.15
CA LEU A 166 -10.13 -7.86 -9.38
C LEU A 166 -10.68 -7.18 -10.65
N PRO A 167 -10.88 -5.84 -10.67
CA PRO A 167 -11.29 -5.13 -11.87
C PRO A 167 -10.35 -5.39 -13.06
N GLU A 168 -10.89 -5.49 -14.28
CA GLU A 168 -10.14 -5.94 -15.47
C GLU A 168 -8.97 -5.03 -15.87
N ASP A 169 -9.05 -3.73 -15.56
CA ASP A 169 -8.00 -2.74 -15.85
C ASP A 169 -7.05 -2.50 -14.66
N VAL A 170 -7.18 -3.32 -13.61
CA VAL A 170 -6.35 -3.27 -12.41
C VAL A 170 -5.49 -4.51 -12.33
N ASP A 171 -4.21 -4.31 -12.06
CA ASP A 171 -3.26 -5.37 -11.80
C ASP A 171 -2.55 -5.12 -10.46
N ILE A 172 -2.15 -6.18 -9.78
CA ILE A 172 -1.33 -6.07 -8.57
C ILE A 172 0.06 -6.62 -8.87
N TYR A 173 1.08 -5.80 -8.61
CA TYR A 173 2.47 -6.18 -8.71
C TYR A 173 3.13 -6.13 -7.33
N TYR A 174 4.18 -6.92 -7.14
CA TYR A 174 4.97 -6.94 -5.92
C TYR A 174 6.47 -7.07 -6.20
N TRP A 175 7.28 -6.64 -5.25
CA TRP A 175 8.74 -6.75 -5.28
C TRP A 175 9.32 -6.73 -3.87
N LEU A 176 10.53 -7.28 -3.71
CA LEU A 176 11.23 -7.29 -2.43
C LEU A 176 11.52 -5.85 -1.96
N TYR A 177 11.15 -5.57 -0.71
CA TYR A 177 11.32 -4.28 -0.04
C TYR A 177 11.92 -4.50 1.36
N PRO A 178 13.23 -4.77 1.47
CA PRO A 178 13.89 -5.11 2.73
C PRO A 178 14.22 -3.84 3.56
N TYR A 179 13.27 -2.91 3.67
CA TYR A 179 13.46 -1.62 4.32
C TYR A 179 12.38 -1.33 5.37
N LYS A 180 12.76 -0.57 6.39
CA LYS A 180 11.89 -0.24 7.53
C LYS A 180 10.74 0.74 7.26
N PRO A 181 10.90 1.78 6.42
CA PRO A 181 9.82 2.76 6.24
C PRO A 181 8.56 2.14 5.65
N ILE A 182 7.41 2.49 6.21
CA ILE A 182 6.10 2.12 5.63
C ILE A 182 5.67 3.26 4.70
N LYS A 183 5.31 2.95 3.46
CA LYS A 183 4.92 3.95 2.46
C LYS A 183 3.55 3.64 1.91
N MET A 184 2.65 4.61 1.95
CA MET A 184 1.30 4.53 1.38
C MET A 184 1.16 5.70 0.41
N LEU A 185 1.22 5.39 -0.88
CA LEU A 185 1.20 6.38 -1.96
C LEU A 185 -0.06 6.15 -2.78
N ARG A 186 -0.83 7.21 -3.03
CA ARG A 186 -2.11 7.11 -3.74
C ARG A 186 -2.11 7.96 -5.00
N SER A 187 -2.68 7.42 -6.07
CA SER A 187 -2.79 8.06 -7.38
C SER A 187 -1.45 8.66 -7.85
N ILE A 188 -0.39 7.87 -7.77
CA ILE A 188 0.91 8.28 -8.30
C ILE A 188 1.02 7.88 -9.78
N GLY A 189 1.78 8.67 -10.53
CA GLY A 189 2.20 8.38 -11.90
C GLY A 189 3.69 8.64 -12.02
N SER A 190 4.49 7.66 -12.40
CA SER A 190 5.89 7.84 -12.76
C SER A 190 6.12 7.37 -14.18
N MET A 191 6.97 8.05 -14.94
CA MET A 191 7.35 7.61 -16.29
C MET A 191 8.79 7.98 -16.61
N ASN A 192 9.44 7.18 -17.44
CA ASN A 192 10.69 7.52 -18.09
C ASN A 192 10.41 8.42 -19.31
N ILE A 193 11.01 9.60 -19.39
CA ILE A 193 10.82 10.56 -20.49
C ILE A 193 11.38 10.01 -21.80
N ASN A 194 12.50 9.29 -21.75
CA ASN A 194 13.14 8.73 -22.95
C ASN A 194 12.45 7.45 -23.42
N ASN A 195 11.70 6.78 -22.54
CA ASN A 195 10.86 5.65 -22.91
C ASN A 195 9.52 5.70 -22.16
N PRO A 196 8.51 6.43 -22.69
CA PRO A 196 7.20 6.58 -22.04
C PRO A 196 6.41 5.28 -21.86
N SER A 197 6.84 4.19 -22.51
CA SER A 197 6.31 2.85 -22.24
C SER A 197 6.69 2.36 -20.84
N PHE A 198 7.75 2.92 -20.25
CA PHE A 198 8.13 2.65 -18.87
C PHE A 198 7.46 3.62 -17.95
N ARG A 199 6.32 3.17 -17.41
CA ARG A 199 5.54 3.95 -16.48
C ARG A 199 4.97 3.07 -15.38
N VAL A 200 4.65 3.73 -14.28
CA VAL A 200 3.95 3.19 -13.11
C VAL A 200 2.81 4.15 -12.84
N ALA A 201 1.57 3.67 -12.90
CA ALA A 201 0.40 4.44 -12.51
C ALA A 201 -0.44 3.60 -11.55
N GLY A 202 -0.73 4.14 -10.36
CA GLY A 202 -1.44 3.38 -9.35
C GLY A 202 -1.23 3.84 -7.92
N ASP A 203 -1.59 2.95 -7.01
CA ASP A 203 -1.37 3.07 -5.58
C ASP A 203 -0.26 2.13 -5.12
N ILE A 204 0.57 2.57 -4.18
CA ILE A 204 1.69 1.79 -3.66
C ILE A 204 1.57 1.63 -2.15
N LEU A 205 1.75 0.39 -1.70
CA LEU A 205 1.89 0.02 -0.30
C LEU A 205 3.23 -0.67 -0.09
N LYS A 206 4.12 -0.09 0.71
CA LYS A 206 5.42 -0.70 1.05
C LYS A 206 5.57 -0.85 2.55
N PHE A 207 6.10 -1.98 2.97
CA PHE A 207 6.50 -2.25 4.34
C PHE A 207 7.50 -3.42 4.32
N TYR A 208 8.27 -3.60 5.38
CA TYR A 208 9.19 -4.74 5.41
C TYR A 208 8.41 -6.07 5.38
N PRO A 209 8.79 -7.07 4.56
CA PRO A 209 9.90 -7.11 3.58
C PRO A 209 9.44 -6.94 2.13
N ILE A 210 8.21 -6.52 1.86
CA ILE A 210 7.57 -6.57 0.54
C ILE A 210 6.80 -5.29 0.21
N ALA A 211 6.83 -4.90 -1.05
CA ALA A 211 6.05 -3.79 -1.56
C ALA A 211 5.07 -4.25 -2.63
N PHE A 212 3.98 -3.50 -2.76
CA PHE A 212 2.90 -3.73 -3.70
C PHE A 212 2.59 -2.47 -4.50
N LEU A 213 2.24 -2.67 -5.77
CA LEU A 213 1.67 -1.66 -6.66
C LEU A 213 0.30 -2.19 -7.12
N VAL A 214 -0.77 -1.49 -6.77
CA VAL A 214 -2.09 -1.65 -7.39
C VAL A 214 -2.11 -0.73 -8.59
N SER A 215 -1.83 -1.30 -9.77
CA SER A 215 -1.66 -0.56 -11.00
C SER A 215 -3.00 -0.31 -11.69
N PHE A 216 -3.18 0.91 -12.17
CA PHE A 216 -4.32 1.35 -13.00
C PHE A 216 -3.96 1.40 -14.48
N ASP A 217 -2.89 0.71 -14.83
CA ASP A 217 -2.34 0.62 -16.16
C ASP A 217 -2.02 -0.85 -16.42
N SER A 218 -2.48 -1.38 -17.55
CA SER A 218 -2.43 -2.81 -17.83
C SER A 218 -1.01 -3.34 -18.08
N LYS A 219 -0.01 -2.44 -18.17
CA LYS A 219 1.39 -2.78 -18.46
C LYS A 219 2.36 -1.84 -17.73
N PRO A 220 2.49 -1.90 -16.39
CA PRO A 220 3.63 -1.26 -15.76
C PRO A 220 4.90 -1.91 -16.28
N ALA A 221 5.98 -1.13 -16.38
CA ALA A 221 7.16 -1.55 -17.13
C ALA A 221 7.72 -2.88 -16.61
N PRO A 222 7.76 -3.96 -17.42
CA PRO A 222 8.43 -5.21 -17.05
C PRO A 222 9.91 -4.99 -16.73
N GLU A 223 10.50 -3.89 -17.24
CA GLU A 223 11.89 -3.49 -16.96
C GLU A 223 12.15 -3.06 -15.52
N TYR A 224 11.12 -2.71 -14.74
CA TYR A 224 11.31 -2.44 -13.31
C TYR A 224 11.44 -3.72 -12.48
N GLY A 225 11.37 -4.91 -13.08
CA GLY A 225 11.51 -6.18 -12.36
C GLY A 225 10.35 -6.44 -11.39
N LEU A 226 9.18 -5.87 -11.65
CA LEU A 226 7.97 -6.07 -10.86
C LEU A 226 7.33 -7.40 -11.21
N THR A 227 7.00 -8.21 -10.19
CA THR A 227 6.33 -9.49 -10.40
C THR A 227 4.82 -9.31 -10.29
N LYS A 228 4.06 -9.79 -11.27
CA LYS A 228 2.59 -9.74 -11.25
C LYS A 228 2.04 -10.80 -10.29
N LEU A 229 1.08 -10.41 -9.45
CA LEU A 229 0.30 -11.32 -8.62
C LEU A 229 -0.79 -11.96 -9.48
N ASN A 230 -0.57 -13.21 -9.87
CA ASN A 230 -1.49 -13.93 -10.75
C ASN A 230 -2.81 -14.27 -10.03
N MET A 231 -3.92 -13.92 -10.68
CA MET A 231 -5.28 -14.22 -10.27
C MET A 231 -6.12 -14.55 -11.50
N SER A 232 -7.12 -15.39 -11.35
CA SER A 232 -8.11 -15.66 -12.41
C SER A 232 -9.44 -14.99 -12.12
N SER A 233 -10.17 -14.55 -13.14
CA SER A 233 -11.49 -13.93 -12.98
C SER A 233 -12.53 -14.85 -12.33
N ASN A 234 -12.38 -16.17 -12.45
CA ASN A 234 -13.26 -17.18 -11.86
C ASN A 234 -12.71 -17.76 -10.54
N GLN A 235 -11.69 -17.13 -9.95
CA GLN A 235 -11.06 -17.63 -8.73
C GLN A 235 -12.02 -17.51 -7.53
N LEU A 236 -12.16 -18.59 -6.76
CA LEU A 236 -12.87 -18.56 -5.49
C LEU A 236 -11.98 -17.98 -4.39
N ILE A 237 -12.60 -17.42 -3.36
CA ILE A 237 -11.88 -16.68 -2.30
C ILE A 237 -10.83 -17.51 -1.53
N ASP A 238 -11.00 -18.84 -1.48
CA ASP A 238 -10.08 -19.76 -0.80
C ASP A 238 -9.17 -20.54 -1.76
N ASP A 239 -9.28 -20.31 -3.07
CA ASP A 239 -8.39 -20.92 -4.06
C ASP A 239 -6.96 -20.42 -3.87
N THR A 240 -6.02 -21.35 -3.87
CA THR A 240 -4.59 -21.05 -3.78
C THR A 240 -3.94 -21.00 -5.15
N VAL A 241 -3.15 -19.96 -5.40
CA VAL A 241 -2.29 -19.83 -6.57
C VAL A 241 -0.85 -19.77 -6.09
N GLY A 242 0.07 -20.44 -6.79
CA GLY A 242 1.47 -20.38 -6.43
C GLY A 242 2.09 -19.05 -6.80
N VAL A 243 2.76 -18.44 -5.82
CA VAL A 243 3.40 -17.13 -5.92
C VAL A 243 4.92 -17.35 -5.85
N GLU A 244 5.62 -16.80 -6.84
CA GLU A 244 7.07 -16.84 -6.93
C GLU A 244 7.67 -15.58 -6.29
N VAL A 245 8.64 -15.74 -5.39
CA VAL A 245 9.38 -14.62 -4.81
C VAL A 245 10.86 -14.80 -5.10
N SER A 246 11.44 -13.86 -5.84
CA SER A 246 12.87 -13.75 -6.06
C SER A 246 13.53 -12.88 -4.98
N TYR A 247 14.61 -13.37 -4.40
CA TYR A 247 15.42 -12.70 -3.38
C TYR A 247 16.78 -12.25 -3.95
N MET A 248 16.91 -12.24 -5.29
CA MET A 248 18.14 -11.88 -5.99
C MET A 248 18.43 -10.38 -5.96
N SER A 249 17.38 -9.56 -6.03
CA SER A 249 17.50 -8.11 -6.07
C SER A 249 16.28 -7.46 -5.40
N ALA A 250 16.53 -6.34 -4.74
CA ALA A 250 15.50 -5.43 -4.28
C ALA A 250 15.60 -4.13 -5.08
N LEU A 251 14.46 -3.48 -5.32
CA LEU A 251 14.46 -2.14 -5.88
C LEU A 251 14.94 -1.12 -4.84
N ARG A 252 15.41 0.04 -5.30
CA ARG A 252 15.80 1.14 -4.42
C ARG A 252 14.65 1.47 -3.43
N PRO A 253 14.96 1.83 -2.17
CA PRO A 253 13.94 2.03 -1.13
C PRO A 253 12.91 3.10 -1.47
N ASP A 254 13.26 4.00 -2.37
CA ASP A 254 12.52 5.17 -2.84
C ASP A 254 11.99 5.03 -4.28
N PHE A 255 11.97 3.82 -4.86
CA PHE A 255 11.34 3.57 -6.15
C PHE A 255 9.81 3.47 -6.04
N PRO A 256 8.98 4.20 -6.81
CA PRO A 256 9.35 5.18 -7.85
C PRO A 256 9.31 6.65 -7.35
N GLU A 257 9.02 6.88 -6.07
CA GLU A 257 8.78 8.23 -5.50
C GLU A 257 9.98 9.18 -5.58
N LYS A 258 11.20 8.66 -5.71
CA LYS A 258 12.37 9.45 -6.11
C LYS A 258 12.71 9.11 -7.55
N PRO A 259 12.40 10.00 -8.51
CA PRO A 259 12.76 9.81 -9.91
C PRO A 259 14.26 9.77 -10.11
N GLY A 260 14.73 8.92 -11.04
CA GLY A 260 16.09 9.02 -11.60
C GLY A 260 16.20 10.13 -12.65
N ASP A 261 17.36 10.25 -13.30
CA ASP A 261 17.71 11.37 -14.19
C ASP A 261 16.73 11.60 -15.35
N ASN A 262 16.11 10.52 -15.87
CA ASN A 262 15.16 10.57 -16.98
C ASN A 262 13.73 10.21 -16.56
N GLU A 263 13.42 10.26 -15.27
CA GLU A 263 12.11 9.91 -14.75
C GLU A 263 11.39 11.16 -14.25
N VAL A 264 10.07 11.17 -14.41
CA VAL A 264 9.20 12.18 -13.79
C VAL A 264 8.22 11.47 -12.85
N LEU A 265 7.78 12.20 -11.83
CA LEU A 265 6.74 11.76 -10.90
C LEU A 265 5.64 12.82 -10.83
N LEU A 266 4.41 12.38 -11.07
CA LEU A 266 3.17 13.07 -10.76
C LEU A 266 2.56 12.41 -9.52
N MET A 267 2.28 13.21 -8.49
CA MET A 267 1.61 12.72 -7.29
C MET A 267 0.80 13.83 -6.61
N ASN A 268 -0.22 13.43 -5.88
CA ASN A 268 -0.86 14.29 -4.90
C ASN A 268 -0.23 14.04 -3.52
N ASP A 269 0.67 14.94 -3.11
CA ASP A 269 1.43 14.80 -1.86
C ASP A 269 0.56 14.81 -0.59
N GLU A 270 -0.68 15.33 -0.64
CA GLU A 270 -1.59 15.30 0.52
C GLU A 270 -2.09 13.90 0.87
N VAL A 271 -2.01 12.95 -0.07
CA VAL A 271 -2.43 11.54 0.09
C VAL A 271 -1.27 10.56 -0.06
N CYS A 272 -0.03 11.06 -0.07
CA CYS A 272 1.18 10.27 -0.15
C CYS A 272 1.97 10.39 1.16
N THR A 273 2.00 9.31 1.94
CA THR A 273 2.52 9.31 3.31
C THR A 273 3.65 8.31 3.50
N VAL A 274 4.64 8.70 4.32
CA VAL A 274 5.72 7.83 4.78
C VAL A 274 5.71 7.78 6.32
N ALA A 275 5.79 6.58 6.87
CA ALA A 275 5.99 6.31 8.28
C ALA A 275 7.42 5.80 8.50
N VAL A 276 8.23 6.55 9.24
CA VAL A 276 9.63 6.20 9.57
C VAL A 276 9.80 5.79 11.03
#